data_AF-A0A496NEV6-F1
#
_entry.id   AF-A0A496NEV6-F1
#
_cell.length_a   1.000
_cell.length_b   1.000
_cell.length_c   1.000
_cell.angle_alpha   90.00
_cell.angle_beta   90.00
_cell.angle_gamma   90.00
#
_symmetry.space_group_name_H-M   'P 1'
#
loop_
_entity.id
_entity.type
_entity.pdbx_description
1 polymer ?
#
loop_
_entity_poly.entity_id
_entity_poly.type
_entity_poly.pdbx_seq_one_letter_code
_entity_poly.pdbx_strand_id
1 'polypeptide(L)'
;MHNNSILQTILTANQCNNAAKPNYKRTFNPNLLPAPIDLYARFGFKLKGNGWSMHKCPFHDDKHASLSINATHGGFICHACHSKGNLIGFYMQMTNTNYQTAMIELGAYNEH
;
A
#
# COMPACT_ATOMS: atom_id res chain seq x y z
N MET A 1 17.46 -41.01 2.65
CA MET A 1 16.48 -40.29 3.48
C MET A 1 16.69 -38.80 3.23
N HIS A 2 16.06 -38.28 2.18
CA HIS A 2 16.08 -36.85 1.92
C HIS A 2 14.89 -36.26 2.66
N ASN A 3 15.13 -35.19 3.43
CA ASN A 3 14.48 -33.90 3.19
C ASN A 3 14.88 -32.91 4.27
N ASN A 4 15.84 -32.07 3.88
CA ASN A 4 16.03 -30.70 4.38
C ASN A 4 14.67 -30.02 4.55
N SER A 5 14.37 -29.57 5.77
CA SER A 5 13.08 -28.93 6.05
C SER A 5 13.23 -27.78 7.05
N ILE A 6 13.13 -26.58 6.48
CA ILE A 6 12.35 -25.44 6.99
C ILE A 6 12.98 -24.52 8.05
N LEU A 7 14.02 -24.92 8.78
CA LEU A 7 14.59 -24.04 9.83
C LEU A 7 15.68 -23.05 9.38
N GLN A 8 16.16 -23.12 8.13
CA GLN A 8 17.19 -22.19 7.61
C GLN A 8 16.64 -21.12 6.64
N THR A 9 15.34 -21.05 6.43
CA THR A 9 14.74 -20.03 5.53
C THR A 9 14.26 -18.78 6.27
N ILE A 10 14.02 -18.86 7.59
CA ILE A 10 13.38 -17.78 8.35
C ILE A 10 14.36 -16.67 8.76
N LEU A 11 15.68 -16.91 8.68
CA LEU A 11 16.71 -15.95 9.12
C LEU A 11 17.34 -15.12 7.99
N THR A 12 16.92 -15.29 6.72
CA THR A 12 17.55 -14.65 5.56
C THR A 12 16.68 -13.58 4.89
N ALA A 13 15.65 -13.06 5.56
CA ALA A 13 14.89 -11.91 5.07
C ALA A 13 15.44 -10.54 5.53
N ASN A 14 16.62 -10.54 6.19
CA ASN A 14 17.38 -9.32 6.49
C ASN A 14 18.53 -9.09 5.48
N GLN A 15 18.29 -9.38 4.21
CA GLN A 15 19.11 -8.85 3.12
C GLN A 15 18.45 -7.56 2.61
N CYS A 16 18.41 -6.55 3.48
CA CYS A 16 18.24 -5.16 3.08
C CYS A 16 19.52 -4.78 2.33
N ASN A 17 19.54 -5.08 1.03
CA ASN A 17 20.64 -4.78 0.15
C ASN A 17 21.03 -3.31 0.32
N ASN A 18 22.30 -3.07 0.64
CA ASN A 18 23.00 -1.81 0.40
C ASN A 18 23.09 -1.57 -1.11
N ALA A 19 21.95 -1.37 -1.76
CA ALA A 19 21.91 -0.84 -3.11
C ALA A 19 22.28 0.64 -3.00
N ALA A 20 23.52 0.97 -3.36
CA ALA A 20 23.94 2.35 -3.61
C ALA A 20 22.87 3.03 -4.46
N LYS A 21 22.20 4.07 -3.93
CA LYS A 21 21.12 4.73 -4.65
C LYS A 21 21.73 5.42 -5.88
N PRO A 22 21.35 5.05 -7.11
CA PRO A 22 21.83 5.77 -8.28
C PRO A 22 21.41 7.24 -8.17
N ASN A 23 22.33 8.14 -8.50
CA ASN A 23 22.09 9.58 -8.55
C ASN A 23 21.20 9.90 -9.75
N TYR A 24 19.92 9.64 -9.59
CA TYR A 24 18.92 9.91 -10.59
C TYR A 24 17.97 10.97 -10.02
N LYS A 25 17.85 12.10 -10.73
CA LYS A 25 16.98 13.22 -10.36
C LYS A 25 15.52 12.78 -10.45
N ARG A 26 15.05 12.03 -9.45
CA ARG A 26 13.68 11.53 -9.40
C ARG A 26 12.70 12.67 -9.19
N THR A 27 11.96 13.01 -10.24
CA THR A 27 10.79 13.88 -10.15
C THR A 27 9.57 13.02 -9.85
N PHE A 28 8.79 13.43 -8.84
CA PHE A 28 7.53 12.77 -8.51
C PHE A 28 6.54 12.98 -9.66
N ASN A 29 5.89 11.89 -10.08
CA ASN A 29 4.81 11.95 -11.05
C ASN A 29 3.57 11.23 -10.48
N PRO A 30 2.54 11.96 -10.02
CA PRO A 30 1.31 11.38 -9.48
C PRO A 30 0.55 10.52 -10.50
N ASN A 31 0.75 10.77 -11.80
CA ASN A 31 0.07 10.01 -12.86
C ASN A 31 0.62 8.58 -13.01
N LEU A 32 1.75 8.27 -12.36
CA LEU A 32 2.34 6.93 -12.33
C LEU A 32 1.86 6.10 -11.13
N LEU A 33 1.03 6.67 -10.25
CA LEU A 33 0.42 5.90 -9.17
C LEU A 33 -0.48 4.80 -9.76
N PRO A 34 -0.55 3.63 -9.11
CA PRO A 34 -1.51 2.60 -9.52
C PRO A 34 -2.94 3.13 -9.44
N ALA A 35 -3.81 2.60 -10.29
CA ALA A 35 -5.23 2.90 -10.19
C ALA A 35 -5.76 2.51 -8.80
N PRO A 36 -6.76 3.21 -8.25
CA PRO A 36 -7.34 2.89 -6.95
C PRO A 36 -7.70 1.42 -6.80
N ILE A 37 -8.39 0.85 -7.80
CA ILE A 37 -8.80 -0.54 -7.80
C ILE A 37 -7.60 -1.48 -7.62
N ASP A 38 -6.51 -1.24 -8.35
CA ASP A 38 -5.30 -2.07 -8.30
C ASP A 38 -4.57 -1.96 -6.96
N LEU A 39 -4.47 -0.76 -6.39
CA LEU A 39 -3.82 -0.57 -5.09
C LEU A 39 -4.59 -1.24 -3.96
N TYR A 40 -5.91 -0.99 -3.88
CA TYR A 40 -6.74 -1.52 -2.82
C TYR A 40 -6.91 -3.05 -2.93
N ALA A 41 -6.88 -3.61 -4.13
CA ALA A 41 -6.89 -5.06 -4.35
C ALA A 41 -5.69 -5.78 -3.69
N ARG A 42 -4.51 -5.13 -3.59
CA ARG A 42 -3.32 -5.69 -2.90
C ARG A 42 -3.58 -5.99 -1.43
N PHE A 43 -4.49 -5.25 -0.81
CA PHE A 43 -4.87 -5.40 0.59
C PHE A 43 -6.20 -6.15 0.77
N GLY A 44 -6.72 -6.77 -0.29
CA GLY A 44 -7.93 -7.60 -0.24
C GLY A 44 -9.25 -6.84 -0.40
N PHE A 45 -9.23 -5.54 -0.72
CA PHE A 45 -10.45 -4.78 -0.98
C PHE A 45 -10.96 -5.02 -2.39
N LYS A 46 -12.26 -5.27 -2.51
CA LYS A 46 -12.95 -5.41 -3.79
C LYS A 46 -13.83 -4.18 -4.03
N LEU A 47 -13.27 -3.16 -4.66
CA LEU A 47 -14.01 -1.95 -5.00
C LEU A 47 -15.00 -2.25 -6.14
N LYS A 48 -16.21 -1.71 -6.06
CA LYS A 48 -17.27 -1.91 -7.07
C LYS A 48 -17.72 -0.57 -7.64
N GLY A 49 -17.88 -0.53 -8.96
CA GLY A 49 -18.42 0.64 -9.67
C GLY A 49 -17.54 1.88 -9.56
N ASN A 50 -18.14 3.03 -9.89
CA ASN A 50 -17.50 4.34 -9.84
C ASN A 50 -18.05 5.09 -8.62
N GLY A 51 -17.32 5.11 -7.50
CA GLY A 51 -17.74 5.84 -6.32
C GLY A 51 -17.31 5.20 -5.01
N TRP A 52 -18.02 5.57 -3.94
CA TRP A 52 -17.74 5.12 -2.58
C TRP A 52 -18.27 3.71 -2.33
N SER A 53 -17.47 2.88 -1.66
CA SER A 53 -17.85 1.54 -1.20
C SER A 53 -17.41 1.34 0.24
N MET A 54 -18.24 0.63 1.03
CA MET A 54 -18.01 0.39 2.45
C MET A 54 -17.27 -0.93 2.68
N HIS A 55 -16.26 -0.90 3.53
CA HIS A 55 -15.42 -2.04 3.91
C HIS A 55 -15.12 -2.00 5.41
N LYS A 56 -14.60 -3.10 5.95
CA LYS A 56 -14.03 -3.12 7.29
C LYS A 56 -12.71 -2.36 7.31
N CYS A 57 -12.52 -1.53 8.32
CA CYS A 57 -11.30 -0.76 8.50
C CYS A 57 -10.19 -1.68 9.06
N PRO A 58 -9.00 -1.72 8.43
CA PRO A 58 -7.86 -2.47 8.95
C PRO A 58 -7.10 -1.73 10.06
N PHE A 59 -7.41 -0.45 10.30
CA PHE A 59 -6.69 0.41 11.23
C PHE A 59 -7.26 0.39 12.67
N HIS A 60 -8.30 -0.41 12.91
CA HIS A 60 -8.80 -0.74 14.25
C HIS A 60 -9.52 -2.09 14.20
N ASP A 61 -9.90 -2.63 15.36
CA ASP A 61 -10.73 -3.85 15.43
C ASP A 61 -12.17 -3.54 14.99
N ASP A 62 -12.38 -3.55 13.67
CA ASP A 62 -13.64 -3.12 13.08
C ASP A 62 -14.68 -4.25 12.99
N LYS A 63 -15.72 -4.14 13.80
CA LYS A 63 -16.82 -5.11 13.84
C LYS A 63 -17.80 -4.91 12.67
N HIS A 64 -17.95 -3.69 12.17
CA HIS A 64 -18.94 -3.32 11.15
C HIS A 64 -18.29 -2.42 10.09
N ALA A 65 -18.55 -2.66 8.79
CA ALA A 65 -17.92 -1.88 7.73
C ALA A 65 -18.03 -0.36 7.96
N SER A 66 -16.93 0.28 8.35
CA SER A 66 -16.84 1.70 8.72
C SER A 66 -15.91 2.51 7.81
N LEU A 67 -15.16 1.83 6.93
CA LEU A 67 -14.23 2.42 5.97
C LEU A 67 -14.92 2.64 4.63
N SER A 68 -15.09 3.89 4.22
CA SER A 68 -15.47 4.25 2.86
C SER A 68 -14.22 4.41 1.99
N ILE A 69 -14.17 3.72 0.85
CA ILE A 69 -13.12 3.88 -0.17
C ILE A 69 -13.78 4.31 -1.49
N ASN A 70 -13.24 5.35 -2.13
CA ASN A 70 -13.70 5.82 -3.43
C ASN A 70 -12.87 5.18 -4.57
N ALA A 71 -13.53 4.45 -5.47
CA ALA A 71 -12.88 3.76 -6.59
C ALA A 71 -12.38 4.68 -7.71
N THR A 72 -12.86 5.92 -7.77
CA THR A 72 -12.53 6.88 -8.84
C THR A 72 -11.29 7.71 -8.48
N HIS A 73 -11.26 8.34 -7.30
CA HIS A 73 -10.15 9.18 -6.87
C HIS A 73 -9.26 8.54 -5.79
N GLY A 74 -9.59 7.33 -5.33
CA GLY A 74 -8.78 6.54 -4.38
C GLY A 74 -8.72 7.06 -2.96
N GLY A 75 -9.54 8.04 -2.60
CA GLY A 75 -9.62 8.55 -1.24
C GLY A 75 -10.31 7.56 -0.30
N PHE A 76 -9.91 7.57 0.97
CA PHE A 76 -10.56 6.79 2.01
C PHE A 76 -10.87 7.62 3.24
N ILE A 77 -11.90 7.20 3.97
CA ILE A 77 -12.23 7.70 5.30
C ILE A 77 -12.89 6.59 6.11
N CYS A 78 -12.41 6.38 7.33
CA CYS A 78 -13.09 5.57 8.33
C CYS A 78 -13.92 6.48 9.22
N HIS A 79 -15.23 6.21 9.32
CA HIS A 79 -16.15 7.00 10.13
C HIS A 79 -16.12 6.65 11.63
N ALA A 80 -15.44 5.56 12.00
CA ALA A 80 -15.30 5.12 13.39
C ALA A 80 -13.99 5.60 14.03
N CYS A 81 -12.84 5.28 13.40
CA CYS A 81 -11.52 5.66 13.94
C CYS A 81 -10.93 6.94 13.32
N HIS A 82 -11.64 7.57 12.38
CA HIS A 82 -11.25 8.82 11.72
C HIS A 82 -9.96 8.77 10.86
N SER A 83 -9.39 7.57 10.63
CA SER A 83 -8.31 7.38 9.66
C SER A 83 -8.80 7.82 8.27
N LYS A 84 -8.05 8.68 7.59
CA LYS A 84 -8.41 9.19 6.27
C LYS A 84 -7.18 9.56 5.45
N GLY A 85 -7.34 9.64 4.14
CA GLY A 85 -6.26 10.05 3.26
C GLY A 85 -6.49 9.70 1.79
N ASN A 86 -5.40 9.74 1.03
CA ASN A 86 -5.34 9.29 -0.37
C ASN A 86 -4.67 7.91 -0.47
N LEU A 87 -4.46 7.43 -1.69
CA LEU A 87 -3.80 6.14 -1.96
C LEU A 87 -2.45 5.98 -1.23
N ILE A 88 -1.61 7.02 -1.27
CA ILE A 88 -0.28 6.99 -0.65
C ILE A 88 -0.42 6.91 0.87
N GLY A 89 -1.29 7.73 1.46
CA GLY A 89 -1.55 7.73 2.90
C GLY A 89 -2.13 6.40 3.39
N PHE A 90 -2.98 5.76 2.58
CA PHE A 90 -3.49 4.42 2.89
C PHE A 90 -2.37 3.39 2.88
N TYR A 91 -1.55 3.39 1.83
CA TYR A 91 -0.41 2.48 1.68
C TYR A 91 0.54 2.62 2.87
N MET A 92 0.95 3.85 3.21
CA MET A 92 1.83 4.13 4.35
C MET A 92 1.28 3.59 5.67
N GLN A 93 -0.02 3.74 5.93
CA GLN A 93 -0.64 3.21 7.16
C GLN A 93 -0.68 1.68 7.17
N MET A 94 -0.93 1.04 6.02
CA MET A 94 -0.95 -0.42 5.92
C MET A 94 0.42 -1.06 6.05
N THR A 95 1.47 -0.44 5.51
CA THR A 95 2.83 -0.99 5.44
C THR A 95 3.77 -0.44 6.51
N ASN A 96 3.32 0.54 7.30
CA ASN A 96 4.13 1.26 8.28
C ASN A 96 5.41 1.87 7.66
N THR A 97 5.29 2.44 6.46
CA THR A 97 6.40 3.08 5.74
C THR A 97 6.28 4.59 5.73
N ASN A 98 7.40 5.29 5.60
CA ASN A 98 7.39 6.73 5.34
C ASN A 98 6.98 7.05 3.88
N TYR A 99 6.74 8.33 3.61
CA TYR A 99 6.32 8.81 2.29
C TYR A 99 7.32 8.42 1.19
N GLN A 100 8.62 8.64 1.40
CA GLN A 100 9.64 8.35 0.38
C GLN A 100 9.65 6.87 -0.02
N THR A 101 9.60 5.97 0.96
CA THR A 101 9.53 4.52 0.69
C THR A 101 8.26 4.16 -0.07
N ALA A 102 7.09 4.68 0.36
CA ALA A 102 5.83 4.44 -0.33
C ALA A 102 5.87 4.92 -1.79
N MET A 103 6.48 6.07 -2.07
CA MET A 103 6.61 6.57 -3.45
C MET A 103 7.45 5.64 -4.33
N ILE A 104 8.51 5.06 -3.78
CA ILE A 104 9.37 4.11 -4.49
C ILE A 104 8.60 2.84 -4.79
N GLU A 105 7.93 2.29 -3.78
CA GLU A 105 7.20 1.02 -3.87
C GLU A 105 5.92 1.11 -4.73
N LEU A 106 5.34 2.31 -4.83
CA LEU A 106 4.20 2.58 -5.70
C LEU A 106 4.61 2.98 -7.14
N GLY A 107 5.90 3.09 -7.44
CA GLY A 107 6.39 3.40 -8.79
C GLY A 107 6.13 4.84 -9.26
N ALA A 108 5.96 5.79 -8.35
CA ALA A 108 5.51 7.14 -8.66
C ALA A 108 6.63 8.11 -9.07
N TYR A 109 7.68 7.61 -9.71
CA TYR A 109 8.82 8.41 -10.18
C TYR A 109 8.96 8.25 -11.68
N ASN A 110 9.21 9.37 -12.38
CA ASN A 110 9.66 9.28 -13.76
C ASN A 110 11.00 8.53 -13.80
N GLU A 111 11.22 7.75 -14.85
CA GLU A 111 12.54 7.32 -15.30
C GLU A 111 12.98 8.28 -16.43
N HIS A 112 14.27 8.62 -16.54
CA HIS A 112 14.84 9.53 -17.55
C HIS A 112 15.85 8.71 -18.32
#